data_AF-A0AAU5NEM2-F1
#
_entry.id   AF-A0AAU5NEM2-F1
#
_cell.length_a   1.000
_cell.length_b   1.000
_cell.length_c   1.000
_cell.angle_alpha   90.00
_cell.angle_beta   90.00
_cell.angle_gamma   90.00
#
_symmetry.space_group_name_H-M   'P 1'
#
loop_
_entity.id
_entity.type
_entity.pdbx_description
1 polymer ?
#
loop_
_entity_poly.entity_id
_entity_poly.type
_entity_poly.pdbx_seq_one_letter_code
_entity_poly.pdbx_strand_id
1 'polypeptide(L)'
;MATTDRYPRQAATLALAHALSAAERGLAVIPLSRTKLPALRSPHRDATAPAGTPCHGECGRFGHGVHDASTDPARIRELFAAAPWATGYGIACGLPPHHLVGVDLDIKSDTDSAAALRALAQRHRFTIPPTIIVLTPSGGRHLWLTGPPEVVVPNSAGRLAPGIDIRGAGGYLVGPGSRTAHGAYTTAPGTAHLTPAPCPRPLLRLLLPPPRASRPGRAGPTAGGAHGRGLVQFVLAAHEGQRNTRLFWAACRAYEDGIGAELTADLIAAAERTGLTPKEARSTIASAARMTTHRTPDTTPSRPDTPGTPD
;
A
#
# COMPACT_ATOMS: atom_id res chain seq x y z
N MET A 1 17.28 -40.99 -7.78
CA MET A 1 17.13 -39.72 -7.03
C MET A 1 16.65 -38.61 -7.97
N ALA A 2 15.34 -38.53 -8.26
CA ALA A 2 14.77 -37.63 -9.27
C ALA A 2 13.42 -37.01 -8.84
N THR A 3 13.31 -36.55 -7.59
CA THR A 3 12.05 -36.06 -7.01
C THR A 3 12.08 -34.62 -6.50
N THR A 4 13.25 -33.96 -6.43
CA THR A 4 13.37 -32.62 -5.82
C THR A 4 13.11 -31.46 -6.79
N ASP A 5 13.24 -31.65 -8.11
CA ASP A 5 13.07 -30.57 -9.11
C ASP A 5 11.66 -30.51 -9.76
N ARG A 6 10.82 -31.53 -9.54
CA ARG A 6 9.46 -31.57 -10.11
C ARG A 6 8.46 -30.70 -9.32
N TYR A 7 8.65 -30.62 -8.00
CA TYR A 7 7.76 -29.88 -7.09
C TYR A 7 7.80 -28.35 -7.26
N PRO A 8 8.98 -27.69 -7.39
CA PRO A 8 9.05 -26.24 -7.59
C PRO A 8 8.39 -25.82 -8.91
N ARG A 9 8.65 -26.55 -10.00
CA ARG A 9 8.10 -26.25 -11.33
C ARG A 9 6.57 -26.40 -11.39
N GLN A 10 6.03 -27.43 -10.73
CA GLN A 10 4.58 -27.62 -10.67
C GLN A 10 3.90 -26.52 -9.86
N ALA A 11 4.50 -26.10 -8.74
CA ALA A 11 3.98 -25.00 -7.93
C ALA A 11 3.98 -23.66 -8.70
N ALA A 12 5.05 -23.36 -9.45
CA ALA A 12 5.12 -22.18 -10.29
C ALA A 12 4.10 -22.20 -11.44
N THR A 13 3.87 -23.37 -12.04
CA THR A 13 2.86 -23.55 -13.10
C THR A 13 1.45 -23.28 -12.58
N LEU A 14 1.10 -23.81 -11.40
CA LEU A 14 -0.20 -23.56 -10.78
C LEU A 14 -0.36 -22.10 -10.36
N ALA A 15 0.69 -21.50 -9.78
CA ALA A 15 0.68 -20.09 -9.40
C ALA A 15 0.49 -19.17 -10.62
N LEU A 16 1.16 -19.47 -11.74
CA LEU A 16 0.98 -18.76 -13.01
C LEU A 16 -0.45 -18.90 -13.53
N ALA A 17 -1.02 -20.11 -13.53
CA ALA A 17 -2.40 -20.32 -13.99
C ALA A 17 -3.41 -19.49 -13.17
N HIS A 18 -3.26 -19.45 -11.84
CA HIS A 18 -4.11 -18.62 -10.98
C HIS A 18 -3.88 -17.11 -11.20
N ALA A 19 -2.63 -16.69 -11.39
CA ALA A 19 -2.29 -15.30 -11.69
C ALA A 19 -2.94 -14.83 -13.01
N LEU A 20 -2.89 -15.66 -14.06
CA LEU A 20 -3.53 -15.37 -15.35
C LEU A 20 -5.06 -15.29 -15.23
N SER A 21 -5.69 -16.21 -14.49
CA SER A 21 -7.12 -16.14 -14.21
C SER A 21 -7.51 -14.90 -13.39
N ALA A 22 -6.64 -14.39 -12.52
CA ALA A 22 -6.88 -13.11 -11.85
C ALA A 22 -6.74 -11.93 -12.82
N ALA A 23 -5.74 -11.95 -13.70
CA ALA A 23 -5.51 -10.92 -14.72
C ALA A 23 -6.65 -10.81 -15.74
N GLU A 24 -7.25 -11.94 -16.14
CA GLU A 24 -8.47 -11.96 -16.98
C GLU A 24 -9.65 -11.22 -16.34
N ARG A 25 -9.67 -11.10 -15.01
CA ARG A 25 -10.65 -10.32 -14.25
C ARG A 25 -10.21 -8.87 -14.01
N GLY A 26 -9.15 -8.42 -14.68
CA GLY A 26 -8.60 -7.07 -14.56
C GLY A 26 -7.80 -6.82 -13.28
N LEU A 27 -7.33 -7.86 -12.60
CA LEU A 27 -6.49 -7.72 -11.41
C LEU A 27 -5.01 -7.76 -11.80
N ALA A 28 -4.27 -6.68 -11.56
CA ALA A 28 -2.84 -6.64 -11.83
C ALA A 28 -2.07 -7.54 -10.83
N VAL A 29 -1.21 -8.42 -11.34
CA VAL A 29 -0.56 -9.46 -10.53
C VAL A 29 0.95 -9.47 -10.64
N ILE A 30 1.61 -9.97 -9.59
CA ILE A 30 3.06 -10.21 -9.50
C ILE A 30 3.35 -11.62 -8.96
N PRO A 31 4.46 -12.27 -9.34
CA PRO A 31 4.86 -13.53 -8.74
C PRO A 31 5.33 -13.33 -7.29
N LEU A 32 4.89 -14.21 -6.39
CA LEU A 32 5.34 -14.26 -5.00
C LEU A 32 6.07 -15.55 -4.68
N SER A 33 7.05 -15.43 -3.81
CA SER A 33 7.74 -16.56 -3.19
C SER A 33 6.91 -17.17 -2.05
N ARG A 34 7.41 -18.29 -1.50
CA ARG A 34 6.77 -19.01 -0.39
C ARG A 34 6.64 -18.19 0.89
N THR A 35 7.44 -17.13 1.04
CA THR A 35 7.38 -16.18 2.15
C THR A 35 6.42 -15.02 1.91
N LYS A 36 5.64 -15.06 0.80
CA LYS A 36 4.68 -14.05 0.38
C LYS A 36 5.30 -12.74 -0.10
N LEU A 37 6.63 -12.66 -0.18
CA LEU A 37 7.35 -11.51 -0.74
C LEU A 37 7.46 -11.64 -2.27
N PRO A 38 7.57 -10.51 -3.01
CA PRO A 38 7.83 -10.53 -4.44
C PRO A 38 8.98 -11.48 -4.79
N ALA A 39 8.75 -12.35 -5.76
CA ALA A 39 9.66 -13.45 -6.05
C ALA A 39 10.98 -12.97 -6.70
N LEU A 40 10.92 -11.83 -7.39
CA LEU A 40 12.06 -11.20 -8.06
C LEU A 40 12.72 -10.18 -7.13
N ARG A 41 14.05 -10.24 -7.05
CA ARG A 41 14.85 -9.29 -6.27
C ARG A 41 15.01 -7.97 -7.01
N SER A 42 15.07 -6.88 -6.26
CA SER A 42 15.30 -5.56 -6.84
C SER A 42 16.62 -5.49 -7.62
N PRO A 43 16.59 -4.94 -8.85
CA PRO A 43 17.79 -4.77 -9.67
C PRO A 43 18.71 -3.67 -9.13
N HIS A 44 18.26 -2.90 -8.13
CA HIS A 44 18.97 -1.78 -7.51
C HIS A 44 19.51 -2.10 -6.11
N ARG A 45 19.45 -3.37 -5.68
CA ARG A 45 19.82 -3.79 -4.31
C ARG A 45 21.25 -3.42 -3.93
N ASP A 46 22.19 -3.58 -4.86
CA ASP A 46 23.62 -3.44 -4.61
C ASP A 46 24.19 -2.14 -5.24
N ALA A 47 23.33 -1.19 -5.62
CA ALA A 47 23.76 0.08 -6.18
C ALA A 47 24.50 0.92 -5.11
N THR A 48 25.75 1.28 -5.40
CA THR A 48 26.66 2.02 -4.50
C THR A 48 26.38 3.54 -4.44
N ALA A 49 25.56 4.06 -5.35
CA ALA A 49 25.14 5.45 -5.35
C ALA A 49 24.08 5.70 -4.24
N PRO A 50 24.01 6.90 -3.63
CA PRO A 50 22.94 7.24 -2.72
C PRO A 50 21.61 7.00 -3.43
N ALA A 51 20.69 6.31 -2.76
CA ALA A 51 19.39 5.92 -3.31
C ALA A 51 18.74 7.13 -4.01
N GLY A 52 18.80 7.15 -5.34
CA GLY A 52 18.01 8.05 -6.16
C GLY A 52 16.52 7.81 -5.91
N THR A 53 15.67 8.54 -6.63
CA THR A 53 14.22 8.29 -6.65
C THR A 53 13.96 6.78 -6.76
N PRO A 54 13.09 6.20 -5.91
CA PRO A 54 12.73 4.79 -6.03
C PRO A 54 12.29 4.51 -7.47
N CYS A 55 12.96 3.56 -8.12
CA CYS A 55 12.53 3.08 -9.42
C CYS A 55 11.29 2.21 -9.21
N HIS A 56 10.22 2.51 -9.96
CA HIS A 56 8.96 1.78 -9.99
C HIS A 56 8.79 1.02 -11.32
N GLY A 57 9.91 0.68 -11.97
CA GLY A 57 9.95 -0.09 -13.21
C GLY A 57 10.41 0.71 -14.43
N GLU A 58 10.69 2.01 -14.29
CA GLU A 58 11.11 2.89 -15.39
C GLU A 58 12.43 2.45 -16.04
N CYS A 59 13.24 1.66 -15.32
CA CYS A 59 14.49 1.11 -15.86
C CYS A 59 14.28 -0.12 -16.78
N GLY A 60 13.05 -0.57 -16.99
CA GLY A 60 12.70 -1.70 -17.86
C GLY A 60 13.08 -3.09 -17.34
N ARG A 61 13.81 -3.18 -16.23
CA ARG A 61 14.17 -4.44 -15.56
C ARG A 61 13.05 -4.89 -14.62
N PHE A 62 13.02 -6.17 -14.24
CA PHE A 62 12.08 -6.67 -13.23
C PHE A 62 12.68 -6.56 -11.83
N GLY A 63 11.83 -6.64 -10.81
CA GLY A 63 12.20 -6.70 -9.39
C GLY A 63 11.74 -5.49 -8.57
N HIS A 64 10.82 -4.67 -9.07
CA HIS A 64 10.30 -3.49 -8.38
C HIS A 64 9.06 -3.80 -7.53
N GLY A 65 8.85 -5.09 -7.21
CA GLY A 65 7.82 -5.54 -6.30
C GLY A 65 6.44 -5.34 -6.89
N VAL A 66 5.52 -4.72 -6.14
CA VAL A 66 4.15 -4.46 -6.60
C VAL A 66 4.06 -3.55 -7.81
N HIS A 67 5.11 -2.76 -8.08
CA HIS A 67 5.14 -1.89 -9.25
C HIS A 67 5.35 -2.66 -10.56
N ASP A 68 5.80 -3.91 -10.50
CA ASP A 68 5.85 -4.81 -11.66
C ASP A 68 4.48 -5.45 -11.98
N ALA A 69 3.44 -5.18 -11.18
CA ALA A 69 2.14 -5.81 -11.35
C ALA A 69 1.54 -5.48 -12.70
N SER A 70 1.06 -6.53 -13.39
CA SER A 70 0.49 -6.38 -14.72
C SER A 70 -0.78 -7.20 -14.87
N THR A 71 -1.68 -6.72 -15.74
CA THR A 71 -2.82 -7.48 -16.28
C THR A 71 -2.50 -8.09 -17.64
N ASP A 72 -1.39 -7.72 -18.28
CA ASP A 72 -0.98 -8.27 -19.58
C ASP A 72 -0.51 -9.73 -19.42
N PRO A 73 -1.19 -10.70 -20.06
CA PRO A 73 -0.81 -12.10 -19.99
C PRO A 73 0.63 -12.38 -20.46
N ALA A 74 1.14 -11.64 -21.45
CA ALA A 74 2.51 -11.83 -21.93
C ALA A 74 3.50 -11.40 -20.84
N ARG A 75 3.33 -10.20 -20.29
CA ARG A 75 4.14 -9.71 -19.19
C ARG A 75 4.12 -10.61 -17.96
N ILE A 76 2.96 -11.16 -17.59
CA ILE A 76 2.84 -12.07 -16.45
C ILE A 76 3.67 -13.35 -16.69
N ARG A 77 3.64 -13.91 -17.90
CA ARG A 77 4.44 -15.07 -18.26
C ARG A 77 5.94 -14.77 -18.17
N GLU A 78 6.39 -13.59 -18.62
CA GLU A 78 7.78 -13.16 -18.48
C GLU A 78 8.22 -13.08 -17.00
N LEU A 79 7.38 -12.48 -16.15
CA LEU A 79 7.65 -12.37 -14.72
C LEU A 79 7.78 -13.74 -14.05
N PHE A 80 6.89 -14.68 -14.37
CA PHE A 80 6.94 -16.05 -13.84
C PHE A 80 8.09 -16.87 -14.44
N ALA A 81 8.45 -16.65 -15.70
CA ALA A 81 9.62 -17.26 -16.32
C ALA A 81 10.92 -16.79 -15.65
N ALA A 82 10.99 -15.52 -15.25
CA ALA A 82 12.10 -14.97 -14.47
C ALA A 82 12.10 -15.43 -12.99
N ALA A 83 10.96 -15.94 -12.50
CA ALA A 83 10.79 -16.42 -11.13
C ALA A 83 10.25 -17.87 -11.08
N PRO A 84 10.99 -18.88 -11.59
CA PRO A 84 10.53 -20.27 -11.64
C PRO A 84 10.34 -20.92 -10.26
N TRP A 85 10.75 -20.26 -9.18
CA TRP A 85 10.52 -20.67 -7.79
C TRP A 85 9.28 -20.02 -7.15
N ALA A 86 8.51 -19.21 -7.88
CA ALA A 86 7.28 -18.62 -7.38
C ALA A 86 6.29 -19.71 -6.96
N THR A 87 5.67 -19.56 -5.80
CA THR A 87 4.66 -20.50 -5.27
C THR A 87 3.29 -19.86 -5.12
N GLY A 88 3.17 -18.59 -5.51
CA GLY A 88 1.94 -17.82 -5.44
C GLY A 88 2.05 -16.53 -6.23
N TYR A 89 1.07 -15.66 -6.04
CA TYR A 89 1.00 -14.36 -6.69
C TYR A 89 0.35 -13.32 -5.77
N GLY A 90 0.74 -12.07 -5.98
CA GLY A 90 0.21 -10.90 -5.31
C GLY A 90 -0.70 -10.16 -6.27
N ILE A 91 -1.78 -9.60 -5.76
CA ILE A 91 -2.73 -8.77 -6.50
C ILE A 91 -2.51 -7.33 -6.05
N ALA A 92 -2.05 -6.46 -6.94
CA ALA A 92 -1.83 -5.06 -6.62
C ALA A 92 -3.14 -4.35 -6.29
N CYS A 93 -3.13 -3.60 -5.19
CA CYS A 93 -4.29 -2.88 -4.68
C CYS A 93 -4.26 -1.41 -5.11
N GLY A 94 -5.42 -0.77 -5.13
CA GLY A 94 -5.59 0.65 -5.50
C GLY A 94 -5.48 0.97 -6.99
N LEU A 95 -5.25 -0.02 -7.86
CA LEU A 95 -5.16 0.18 -9.31
C LEU A 95 -6.53 0.02 -10.00
N PRO A 96 -6.75 0.71 -11.14
CA PRO A 96 -7.88 0.44 -12.01
C PRO A 96 -7.91 -1.03 -12.49
N PRO A 97 -9.09 -1.58 -12.85
CA PRO A 97 -10.41 -0.93 -12.82
C PRO A 97 -11.10 -1.01 -11.45
N HIS A 98 -10.64 -1.89 -10.55
CA HIS A 98 -11.35 -2.20 -9.31
C HIS A 98 -11.01 -1.28 -8.15
N HIS A 99 -9.85 -0.59 -8.20
CA HIS A 99 -9.31 0.19 -7.08
C HIS A 99 -9.36 -0.62 -5.77
N LEU A 100 -8.87 -1.86 -5.85
CA LEU A 100 -9.04 -2.88 -4.82
C LEU A 100 -8.49 -2.39 -3.47
N VAL A 101 -9.30 -2.54 -2.43
CA VAL A 101 -8.98 -2.28 -1.03
C VAL A 101 -9.09 -3.59 -0.26
N GLY A 102 -7.96 -4.14 0.16
CA GLY A 102 -7.93 -5.33 1.01
C GLY A 102 -8.08 -4.97 2.47
N VAL A 103 -9.00 -5.63 3.17
CA VAL A 103 -9.01 -5.67 4.64
C VAL A 103 -8.44 -7.03 5.05
N ASP A 104 -7.19 -7.02 5.48
CA ASP A 104 -6.40 -8.19 5.85
C ASP A 104 -6.51 -8.40 7.37
N LEU A 105 -7.28 -9.43 7.75
CA LEU A 105 -7.58 -9.80 9.12
C LEU A 105 -6.65 -10.93 9.54
N ASP A 106 -5.59 -10.59 10.25
CA ASP A 106 -4.65 -11.55 10.81
C ASP A 106 -5.22 -12.17 12.10
N ILE A 107 -4.95 -13.47 12.30
CA ILE A 107 -5.09 -14.11 13.61
C ILE A 107 -3.70 -14.13 14.27
N LYS A 108 -3.60 -13.52 15.45
CA LYS A 108 -2.43 -13.63 16.35
C LYS A 108 -2.93 -14.11 17.71
N SER A 109 -2.07 -14.78 18.48
CA SER A 109 -2.41 -15.39 19.79
C SER A 109 -3.23 -14.48 20.71
N ASP A 110 -2.97 -13.17 20.64
CA ASP A 110 -3.56 -12.17 21.54
C ASP A 110 -4.45 -11.15 20.81
N THR A 111 -4.92 -11.45 19.59
CA THR A 111 -5.71 -10.51 18.79
C THR A 111 -6.78 -11.20 17.94
N ASP A 112 -8.05 -10.95 18.28
CA ASP A 112 -9.20 -11.28 17.43
C ASP A 112 -9.56 -10.07 16.54
N SER A 113 -8.91 -9.99 15.38
CA SER A 113 -9.13 -8.94 14.38
C SER A 113 -10.55 -8.94 13.81
N ALA A 114 -11.23 -10.09 13.78
CA ALA A 114 -12.61 -10.19 13.34
C ALA A 114 -13.58 -9.60 14.37
N ALA A 115 -13.33 -9.80 15.67
CA ALA A 115 -14.06 -9.09 16.74
C ALA A 115 -13.78 -7.59 16.70
N ALA A 116 -12.52 -7.19 16.51
CA ALA A 116 -12.17 -5.78 16.39
C ALA A 116 -12.88 -5.11 15.20
N LEU A 117 -12.96 -5.77 14.05
CA LEU A 117 -13.70 -5.26 12.89
C LEU A 117 -15.20 -5.15 13.19
N ARG A 118 -15.79 -6.14 13.88
CA ARG A 118 -17.20 -6.09 14.30
C ARG A 118 -17.47 -4.92 15.27
N ALA A 119 -16.58 -4.67 16.22
CA ALA A 119 -16.68 -3.54 17.14
C ALA A 119 -16.56 -2.19 16.40
N LEU A 120 -15.64 -2.08 15.44
CA LEU A 120 -15.52 -0.90 14.57
C LEU A 120 -16.79 -0.68 13.73
N ALA A 121 -17.32 -1.75 13.14
CA ALA A 121 -18.57 -1.75 12.38
C ALA A 121 -19.75 -1.24 13.20
N GLN A 122 -19.89 -1.71 14.44
CA GLN A 122 -20.91 -1.25 15.37
C GLN A 122 -20.72 0.21 15.77
N ARG A 123 -19.50 0.60 16.16
CA ARG A 123 -19.17 1.98 16.60
C ARG A 123 -19.41 3.00 15.50
N HIS A 124 -19.05 2.67 14.25
CA HIS A 124 -19.10 3.57 13.10
C HIS A 124 -20.30 3.31 12.18
N ARG A 125 -21.22 2.43 12.59
CA ARG A 125 -22.49 2.13 11.91
C ARG A 125 -22.31 1.75 10.44
N PHE A 126 -21.49 0.74 10.19
CA PHE A 126 -21.38 0.11 8.87
C PHE A 126 -21.50 -1.40 8.96
N THR A 127 -21.84 -2.03 7.85
CA THR A 127 -21.75 -3.49 7.65
C THR A 127 -20.79 -3.76 6.50
N ILE A 128 -20.13 -4.91 6.51
CA ILE A 128 -19.38 -5.36 5.34
C ILE A 128 -20.38 -6.04 4.38
N PRO A 129 -20.55 -5.53 3.15
CA PRO A 129 -21.41 -6.19 2.17
C PRO A 129 -20.85 -7.56 1.76
N PRO A 130 -21.68 -8.48 1.24
CA PRO A 130 -21.19 -9.73 0.65
C PRO A 130 -20.11 -9.44 -0.39
N THR A 131 -18.96 -10.07 -0.26
CA THR A 131 -17.80 -9.84 -1.12
C THR A 131 -16.90 -11.07 -1.16
N ILE A 132 -15.87 -11.05 -2.02
CA ILE A 132 -14.84 -12.10 -2.07
C ILE A 132 -14.09 -12.12 -0.73
N ILE A 133 -14.00 -13.32 -0.15
CA ILE A 133 -13.23 -13.58 1.06
C ILE A 133 -12.17 -14.63 0.73
N VAL A 134 -10.91 -14.32 1.03
CA VAL A 134 -9.80 -15.28 0.91
C VAL A 134 -9.39 -15.72 2.31
N LEU A 135 -9.44 -17.02 2.58
CA LEU A 135 -8.94 -17.64 3.80
C LEU A 135 -7.42 -17.73 3.73
N THR A 136 -6.74 -17.29 4.78
CA THR A 136 -5.29 -17.39 4.89
C THR A 136 -4.91 -18.69 5.60
N PRO A 137 -3.72 -19.25 5.32
CA PRO A 137 -3.27 -20.48 5.97
C PRO A 137 -3.12 -20.37 7.50
N SER A 138 -2.93 -19.15 8.02
CA SER A 138 -2.82 -18.89 9.47
C SER A 138 -4.19 -18.77 10.15
N GLY A 139 -5.29 -18.99 9.44
CA GLY A 139 -6.67 -18.86 9.94
C GLY A 139 -7.28 -17.47 9.76
N GLY A 140 -6.50 -16.49 9.31
CA GLY A 140 -6.97 -15.14 8.98
C GLY A 140 -7.80 -15.07 7.70
N ARG A 141 -8.21 -13.85 7.31
CA ARG A 141 -9.03 -13.62 6.12
C ARG A 141 -8.68 -12.31 5.42
N HIS A 142 -8.66 -12.30 4.10
CA HIS A 142 -8.69 -11.08 3.30
C HIS A 142 -10.13 -10.82 2.84
N LEU A 143 -10.66 -9.63 3.13
CA LEU A 143 -11.91 -9.13 2.54
C LEU A 143 -11.55 -8.19 1.39
N TRP A 144 -12.13 -8.42 0.22
CA TRP A 144 -11.85 -7.61 -0.97
C TRP A 144 -12.94 -6.55 -1.13
N LEU A 145 -12.58 -5.28 -1.16
CA LEU A 145 -13.52 -4.18 -1.39
C LEU A 145 -13.04 -3.33 -2.57
N THR A 146 -13.90 -2.50 -3.15
CA THR A 146 -13.51 -1.50 -4.15
C THR A 146 -13.55 -0.10 -3.55
N GLY A 147 -12.55 0.72 -3.91
CA GLY A 147 -12.54 2.15 -3.63
C GLY A 147 -13.13 2.96 -4.80
N PRO A 148 -13.60 4.20 -4.58
CA PRO A 148 -13.88 5.14 -5.66
C PRO A 148 -12.61 5.46 -6.46
N PRO A 149 -12.66 5.59 -7.80
CA PRO A 149 -11.50 5.88 -8.64
C PRO A 149 -10.71 7.14 -8.27
N GLU A 150 -11.42 8.16 -7.80
CA GLU A 150 -10.89 9.46 -7.38
C GLU A 150 -10.25 9.44 -5.98
N VAL A 151 -10.36 8.32 -5.26
CA VAL A 151 -9.90 8.19 -3.88
C VAL A 151 -8.74 7.20 -3.79
N VAL A 152 -7.56 7.71 -3.45
CA VAL A 152 -6.39 6.87 -3.14
C VAL A 152 -6.45 6.42 -1.69
N VAL A 153 -6.83 5.16 -1.48
CA VAL A 153 -6.76 4.51 -0.16
C VAL A 153 -5.30 4.11 0.12
N PRO A 154 -4.67 4.58 1.22
CA PRO A 154 -3.29 4.22 1.53
C PRO A 154 -3.19 2.79 2.06
N ASN A 155 -2.03 2.16 1.85
CA ASN A 155 -1.67 0.95 2.58
C ASN A 155 -1.33 1.30 4.04
N SER A 156 -1.86 0.54 5.01
CA SER A 156 -1.58 0.76 6.43
C SER A 156 -1.62 -0.56 7.21
N ALA A 157 -0.82 -0.68 8.26
CA ALA A 157 -0.79 -1.86 9.11
C ALA A 157 -1.28 -1.52 10.53
N GLY A 158 -2.24 -2.29 11.05
CA GLY A 158 -2.78 -2.16 12.41
C GLY A 158 -3.40 -0.81 12.78
N ARG A 159 -3.67 0.10 11.82
CA ARG A 159 -4.11 1.47 12.11
C ARG A 159 -5.54 1.53 12.66
N LEU A 160 -6.43 0.68 12.16
CA LEU A 160 -7.82 0.62 12.62
C LEU A 160 -7.92 -0.10 13.96
N ALA A 161 -7.22 -1.21 14.09
CA ALA A 161 -7.05 -1.99 15.30
C ALA A 161 -5.87 -2.96 15.11
N PRO A 162 -5.27 -3.49 16.19
CA PRO A 162 -4.32 -4.59 16.09
C PRO A 162 -4.88 -5.74 15.22
N GLY A 163 -4.04 -6.29 14.34
CA GLY A 163 -4.41 -7.40 13.45
C GLY A 163 -5.32 -7.03 12.28
N ILE A 164 -5.66 -5.75 12.08
CA ILE A 164 -6.37 -5.27 10.88
C ILE A 164 -5.41 -4.44 10.03
N ASP A 165 -4.96 -5.03 8.94
CA ASP A 165 -4.16 -4.39 7.91
C ASP A 165 -5.05 -3.96 6.73
N ILE A 166 -4.71 -2.81 6.12
CA ILE A 166 -5.37 -2.29 4.93
C ILE A 166 -4.38 -2.31 3.78
N ARG A 167 -4.71 -3.06 2.73
CA ARG A 167 -3.96 -3.13 1.48
C ARG A 167 -4.61 -2.18 0.47
N GLY A 168 -4.04 -0.98 0.36
CA GLY A 168 -4.44 0.04 -0.60
C GLY A 168 -3.36 0.27 -1.67
N ALA A 169 -3.26 1.48 -2.20
CA ALA A 169 -2.23 1.85 -3.17
C ALA A 169 -0.82 1.52 -2.65
N GLY A 170 0.00 0.92 -3.53
CA GLY A 170 1.35 0.44 -3.19
C GLY A 170 1.38 -0.82 -2.32
N GLY A 171 0.22 -1.40 -1.99
CA GLY A 171 0.10 -2.70 -1.33
C GLY A 171 -0.40 -3.78 -2.27
N TYR A 172 -0.34 -5.04 -1.82
CA TYR A 172 -0.93 -6.18 -2.53
C TYR A 172 -1.55 -7.17 -1.56
N LEU A 173 -2.50 -7.96 -2.06
CA LEU A 173 -3.05 -9.13 -1.38
C LEU A 173 -2.45 -10.40 -1.96
N VAL A 174 -2.20 -11.42 -1.14
CA VAL A 174 -1.87 -12.75 -1.66
C VAL A 174 -3.15 -13.36 -2.27
N GLY A 175 -3.07 -13.76 -3.53
CA GLY A 175 -4.21 -14.28 -4.27
C GLY A 175 -4.54 -15.75 -3.94
N PRO A 176 -5.81 -16.18 -4.10
CA PRO A 176 -6.21 -17.56 -3.88
C PRO A 176 -5.49 -18.52 -4.84
N GLY A 177 -5.16 -19.71 -4.35
CA GLY A 177 -4.31 -20.70 -5.02
C GLY A 177 -2.82 -20.58 -4.68
N SER A 178 -2.39 -19.46 -4.10
CA SER A 178 -1.02 -19.27 -3.61
C SER A 178 -0.68 -20.21 -2.46
N ARG A 179 0.53 -20.78 -2.46
CA ARG A 179 1.01 -21.73 -1.44
C ARG A 179 2.19 -21.16 -0.66
N THR A 180 2.14 -21.35 0.66
CA THR A 180 3.18 -20.97 1.62
C THR A 180 3.63 -22.21 2.41
N ALA A 181 4.58 -22.04 3.33
CA ALA A 181 4.97 -23.10 4.26
C ALA A 181 3.83 -23.53 5.19
N HIS A 182 2.85 -22.65 5.45
CA HIS A 182 1.74 -22.90 6.38
C HIS A 182 0.48 -23.44 5.69
N GLY A 183 0.47 -23.56 4.36
CA GLY A 183 -0.68 -24.01 3.58
C GLY A 183 -1.02 -23.09 2.40
N ALA A 184 -2.22 -23.27 1.86
CA ALA A 184 -2.71 -22.56 0.68
C ALA A 184 -3.72 -21.47 1.03
N TYR A 185 -3.67 -20.36 0.30
CA TYR A 185 -4.73 -19.36 0.29
C TYR A 185 -5.91 -19.90 -0.52
N THR A 186 -7.12 -19.87 0.02
CA THR A 186 -8.32 -20.39 -0.66
C THR A 186 -9.45 -19.38 -0.58
N THR A 187 -10.32 -19.34 -1.59
CA THR A 187 -11.56 -18.56 -1.48
C THR A 187 -12.48 -19.22 -0.47
N ALA A 188 -13.10 -18.44 0.42
CA ALA A 188 -14.11 -18.96 1.32
C ALA A 188 -15.30 -19.54 0.51
N PRO A 189 -15.89 -20.66 0.94
CA PRO A 189 -17.04 -21.27 0.26
C PRO A 189 -18.15 -20.25 -0.03
N GLY A 190 -18.69 -20.27 -1.24
CA GLY A 190 -19.76 -19.36 -1.66
C GLY A 190 -19.34 -17.93 -1.95
N THR A 191 -18.04 -17.57 -1.90
CA THR A 191 -17.59 -16.19 -2.18
C THR A 191 -16.83 -16.03 -3.51
N ALA A 192 -16.38 -17.13 -4.12
CA ALA A 192 -15.51 -17.10 -5.31
C ALA A 192 -16.18 -16.50 -6.56
N HIS A 193 -17.51 -16.54 -6.64
CA HIS A 193 -18.30 -16.01 -7.76
C HIS A 193 -18.70 -14.54 -7.57
N LEU A 194 -18.48 -13.97 -6.38
CA LEU A 194 -18.80 -12.58 -6.10
C LEU A 194 -17.77 -11.67 -6.77
N THR A 195 -18.17 -10.44 -7.05
CA THR A 195 -17.25 -9.35 -7.37
C THR A 195 -16.82 -8.65 -6.08
N PRO A 196 -15.64 -8.01 -6.03
CA PRO A 196 -15.30 -7.13 -4.91
C PRO A 196 -16.38 -6.06 -4.72
N ALA A 197 -16.94 -5.96 -3.51
CA ALA A 197 -18.03 -5.03 -3.22
C ALA A 197 -17.52 -3.61 -2.91
N PRO A 198 -18.32 -2.55 -3.14
CA PRO A 198 -17.95 -1.19 -2.75
C PRO A 198 -17.63 -1.07 -1.26
N CYS A 199 -16.52 -0.39 -0.95
CA CYS A 199 -16.14 -0.10 0.42
C CYS A 199 -17.22 0.77 1.10
N PRO A 200 -17.78 0.35 2.24
CA PRO A 200 -18.78 1.14 2.96
C PRO A 200 -18.28 2.55 3.24
N ARG A 201 -19.07 3.58 2.94
CA ARG A 201 -18.68 4.99 3.15
C ARG A 201 -18.13 5.29 4.56
N PRO A 202 -18.71 4.77 5.66
CA PRO A 202 -18.15 5.00 6.98
C PRO A 202 -16.77 4.35 7.16
N LEU A 203 -16.57 3.14 6.64
CA LEU A 203 -15.26 2.48 6.64
C LEU A 203 -14.27 3.30 5.81
N LEU A 204 -14.63 3.69 4.59
CA LEU A 204 -13.77 4.50 3.71
C LEU A 204 -13.29 5.79 4.41
N ARG A 205 -14.16 6.49 5.15
CA ARG A 205 -13.76 7.66 5.94
C ARG A 205 -12.72 7.35 7.01
N LEU A 206 -12.78 6.16 7.62
CA LEU A 206 -11.76 5.72 8.57
C LEU A 206 -10.44 5.40 7.86
N LEU A 207 -10.51 4.89 6.62
CA LEU A 207 -9.34 4.51 5.80
C LEU A 207 -8.54 5.73 5.31
N LEU A 208 -9.21 6.86 5.11
CA LEU A 208 -8.61 8.08 4.61
C LEU A 208 -8.06 8.95 5.75
N PRO A 209 -7.02 9.74 5.49
CA PRO A 209 -6.67 10.82 6.40
C PRO A 209 -7.87 11.78 6.54
N PRO A 210 -8.07 12.40 7.73
CA PRO A 210 -9.15 13.36 7.91
C PRO A 210 -9.03 14.48 6.86
N PRO A 211 -10.15 14.92 6.27
CA PRO A 211 -10.12 16.03 5.32
C PRO A 211 -9.48 17.24 5.99
N ARG A 212 -8.57 17.90 5.29
CA ARG A 212 -7.93 19.12 5.78
C ARG A 212 -9.04 20.11 6.11
N ALA A 213 -9.12 20.54 7.37
CA ALA A 213 -9.85 21.76 7.67
C ALA A 213 -9.17 22.87 6.85
N SER A 214 -9.87 23.42 5.86
CA SER A 214 -9.43 24.61 5.15
C SER A 214 -9.29 25.73 6.19
N ARG A 215 -8.08 25.94 6.70
CA ARG A 215 -7.79 27.14 7.47
C ARG A 215 -8.01 28.32 6.53
N PRO A 216 -8.89 29.28 6.86
CA PRO A 216 -8.92 30.55 6.15
C PRO A 216 -7.50 31.12 6.19
N GLY A 217 -7.00 31.59 5.05
CA GLY A 217 -5.63 32.06 4.90
C GLY A 217 -5.27 33.04 6.01
N ARG A 218 -4.23 32.72 6.79
CA ARG A 218 -3.57 33.71 7.64
C ARG A 218 -2.45 34.33 6.83
N ALA A 219 -2.75 35.50 6.27
CA ALA A 219 -1.74 36.51 6.00
C ALA A 219 -1.12 36.96 7.35
N GLY A 220 0.20 37.12 7.37
CA GLY A 220 0.95 37.82 8.43
C GLY A 220 1.97 36.96 9.19
N PRO A 221 3.24 37.40 9.30
CA PRO A 221 4.27 36.69 10.05
C PRO A 221 4.13 36.97 11.55
N THR A 222 4.04 35.94 12.37
CA THR A 222 4.27 36.06 13.81
C THR A 222 5.24 34.97 14.26
N ALA A 223 6.39 35.43 14.76
CA ALA A 223 7.45 34.65 15.36
C ALA A 223 6.98 33.77 16.54
N GLY A 224 7.68 32.65 16.76
CA GLY A 224 7.81 32.04 18.09
C GLY A 224 7.31 30.60 18.27
N GLY A 225 8.13 29.61 17.89
CA GLY A 225 8.41 28.42 18.72
C GLY A 225 7.39 27.29 18.92
N ALA A 226 6.17 27.36 18.38
CA ALA A 226 5.13 26.35 18.66
C ALA A 226 4.61 25.55 17.43
N HIS A 227 5.08 25.84 16.21
CA HIS A 227 4.66 25.09 15.02
C HIS A 227 5.35 23.72 14.97
N GLY A 228 4.56 22.64 14.84
CA GLY A 228 5.07 21.28 14.62
C GLY A 228 5.29 20.40 15.86
N ARG A 229 5.16 20.93 17.08
CA ARG A 229 5.37 20.16 18.34
C ARG A 229 4.51 18.89 18.42
N GLY A 230 3.27 18.93 17.95
CA GLY A 230 2.37 17.77 17.92
C GLY A 230 2.85 16.63 17.01
N LEU A 231 3.50 16.96 15.90
CA LEU A 231 4.07 15.97 14.97
C LEU A 231 5.29 15.28 15.60
N VAL A 232 6.12 16.05 16.30
CA VAL A 232 7.27 15.51 17.06
C VAL A 232 6.79 14.57 18.16
N GLN A 233 5.77 14.94 18.94
CA GLN A 233 5.19 14.08 19.97
C GLN A 233 4.54 12.81 19.39
N PHE A 234 3.91 12.93 18.22
CA PHE A 234 3.31 11.78 17.52
C PHE A 234 4.36 10.74 17.10
N VAL A 235 5.56 11.19 16.70
CA VAL A 235 6.70 10.31 16.41
C VAL A 235 7.24 9.70 17.70
N LEU A 236 7.43 10.49 18.76
CA LEU A 236 7.92 9.99 20.05
C LEU A 236 7.03 8.90 20.68
N ALA A 237 5.72 8.93 20.40
CA ALA A 237 4.78 7.91 20.86
C ALA A 237 4.82 6.60 20.04
N ALA A 238 5.77 6.43 19.11
CA ALA A 238 5.86 5.22 18.30
C ALA A 238 6.39 4.01 19.09
N HIS A 239 5.71 2.87 18.93
CA HIS A 239 6.18 1.58 19.42
C HIS A 239 6.97 0.83 18.32
N GLU A 240 7.63 -0.27 18.71
CA GLU A 240 8.32 -1.16 17.77
C GLU A 240 7.38 -1.62 16.64
N GLY A 241 7.86 -1.56 15.40
CA GLY A 241 7.04 -1.80 14.20
C GLY A 241 6.24 -0.59 13.67
N GLN A 242 6.11 0.51 14.43
CA GLN A 242 5.38 1.72 13.98
C GLN A 242 6.28 2.92 13.64
N ARG A 243 7.56 2.86 14.06
CA ARG A 243 8.51 4.00 14.07
C ARG A 243 8.63 4.68 12.71
N ASN A 244 8.92 3.91 11.66
CA ASN A 244 9.11 4.43 10.31
C ASN A 244 7.80 5.00 9.72
N THR A 245 6.68 4.28 9.88
CA THR A 245 5.37 4.70 9.37
C THR A 245 4.89 6.01 10.02
N ARG A 246 5.09 6.17 11.34
CA ARG A 246 4.69 7.38 12.06
C ARG A 246 5.58 8.56 11.70
N LEU A 247 6.89 8.34 11.55
CA LEU A 247 7.82 9.35 11.06
C LEU A 247 7.46 9.81 9.64
N PHE A 248 7.20 8.87 8.73
CA PHE A 248 6.80 9.18 7.36
C PHE A 248 5.53 10.03 7.33
N TRP A 249 4.53 9.66 8.12
CA TRP A 249 3.28 10.40 8.24
C TRP A 249 3.51 11.82 8.78
N ALA A 250 4.28 11.95 9.87
CA ALA A 250 4.57 13.24 10.49
C ALA A 250 5.35 14.16 9.53
N ALA A 251 6.32 13.61 8.80
CA ALA A 251 7.09 14.34 7.79
C ALA A 251 6.22 14.78 6.62
N CYS A 252 5.34 13.92 6.10
CA CYS A 252 4.41 14.30 5.03
C CYS A 252 3.55 15.47 5.50
N ARG A 253 2.99 15.39 6.72
CA ARG A 253 2.17 16.45 7.28
C ARG A 253 2.94 17.76 7.45
N ALA A 254 4.20 17.69 7.89
CA ALA A 254 5.05 18.87 8.05
C ALA A 254 5.31 19.57 6.70
N TYR A 255 5.68 18.83 5.65
CA TYR A 255 5.89 19.40 4.31
C TYR A 255 4.60 19.94 3.69
N GLU A 256 3.48 19.25 3.87
CA GLU A 256 2.16 19.71 3.44
C GLU A 256 1.72 21.03 4.08
N ASP A 257 2.16 21.28 5.32
CA ASP A 257 1.84 22.50 6.08
C ASP A 257 2.95 23.57 5.93
N GLY A 258 3.92 23.36 5.02
CA GLY A 258 4.99 24.32 4.72
C GLY A 258 6.10 24.42 5.78
N ILE A 259 6.03 23.61 6.84
CA ILE A 259 6.99 23.62 7.97
C ILE A 259 7.98 22.46 7.91
N GLY A 260 7.97 21.67 6.83
CA GLY A 260 8.78 20.44 6.71
C GLY A 260 10.29 20.67 6.83
N ALA A 261 10.81 21.73 6.19
CA ALA A 261 12.22 22.08 6.26
C ALA A 261 12.65 22.46 7.69
N GLU A 262 11.84 23.26 8.38
CA GLU A 262 12.10 23.71 9.75
C GLU A 262 12.03 22.55 10.76
N LEU A 263 11.04 21.66 10.61
CA LEU A 263 10.78 20.58 11.55
C LEU A 263 11.64 19.33 11.32
N THR A 264 12.46 19.31 10.27
CA THR A 264 13.25 18.12 9.88
C THR A 264 14.19 17.67 10.99
N ALA A 265 14.92 18.58 11.63
CA ALA A 265 15.84 18.23 12.71
C ALA A 265 15.12 17.61 13.92
N ASP A 266 13.99 18.18 14.31
CA ASP A 266 13.21 17.70 15.46
C ASP A 266 12.56 16.34 15.19
N LEU A 267 12.09 16.09 13.97
CA LEU A 267 11.56 14.80 13.56
C LEU A 267 12.64 13.71 13.52
N ILE A 268 13.87 14.05 13.10
CA ILE A 268 15.02 13.13 13.17
C ILE A 268 15.32 12.79 14.62
N ALA A 269 15.45 13.80 15.49
CA ALA A 269 15.74 13.58 16.91
C ALA A 269 14.66 12.74 17.59
N ALA A 270 13.37 12.97 17.28
CA ALA A 270 12.27 12.16 17.78
C ALA A 270 12.34 10.71 17.28
N ALA A 271 12.63 10.50 16.00
CA ALA A 271 12.76 9.18 15.40
C ALA A 271 13.89 8.36 16.04
N GLU A 272 15.04 9.00 16.27
CA GLU A 272 16.19 8.37 16.92
C GLU A 272 15.86 7.92 18.34
N ARG A 273 15.14 8.73 19.11
CA ARG A 273 14.65 8.36 20.45
C ARG A 273 13.70 7.18 20.46
N THR A 274 13.02 6.90 19.35
CA THR A 274 12.20 5.70 19.21
C THR A 274 12.98 4.49 18.71
N GLY A 275 14.25 4.63 18.33
CA GLY A 275 15.12 3.54 17.90
C GLY A 275 15.30 3.39 16.40
N LEU A 276 15.01 4.44 15.60
CA LEU A 276 15.45 4.52 14.19
C LEU A 276 16.88 5.02 14.11
N THR A 277 17.66 4.54 13.13
CA THR A 277 18.96 5.15 12.86
C THR A 277 18.81 6.54 12.22
N PRO A 278 19.79 7.44 12.40
CA PRO A 278 19.78 8.75 11.74
C PRO A 278 19.63 8.66 10.21
N LYS A 279 20.19 7.61 9.60
CA LYS A 279 20.11 7.36 8.16
C LYS A 279 18.69 6.96 7.74
N GLU A 280 18.03 6.08 8.47
CA GLU A 280 16.64 5.69 8.22
C GLU A 280 15.70 6.90 8.38
N ALA A 281 15.87 7.68 9.46
CA ALA A 281 15.03 8.83 9.71
C ALA A 281 15.11 9.88 8.58
N ARG A 282 16.33 10.21 8.13
CA ARG A 282 16.55 11.11 7.00
C ARG A 282 15.95 10.57 5.70
N SER A 283 16.12 9.28 5.41
CA SER A 283 15.55 8.65 4.22
C SER A 283 14.02 8.75 4.19
N THR A 284 13.39 8.49 5.33
CA THR A 284 11.93 8.57 5.50
C THR A 284 11.39 9.98 5.31
N ILE A 285 12.04 10.99 5.91
CA ILE A 285 11.65 12.40 5.76
C ILE A 285 11.84 12.87 4.32
N ALA A 286 12.95 12.50 3.68
CA ALA A 286 13.21 12.83 2.27
C ALA A 286 12.18 12.18 1.34
N SER A 287 11.74 10.96 1.65
CA SER A 287 10.65 10.28 0.93
C SER A 287 9.33 11.05 1.04
N ALA A 288 8.99 11.51 2.24
CA ALA A 288 7.80 12.32 2.49
C ALA A 288 7.81 13.67 1.77
N ALA A 289 8.97 14.34 1.75
CA ALA A 289 9.17 15.60 1.03
C ALA A 289 8.87 15.47 -0.48
N ARG A 290 9.39 14.41 -1.11
CA ARG A 290 9.18 14.17 -2.55
C ARG A 290 7.72 13.84 -2.90
N MET A 291 7.05 13.09 -2.05
CA MET A 291 5.64 12.72 -2.28
C MET A 291 4.70 13.93 -2.21
N THR A 292 5.08 14.96 -1.43
CA THR A 292 4.26 16.16 -1.22
C THR A 292 4.49 17.22 -2.30
N THR A 293 5.70 17.31 -2.87
CA THR A 293 6.01 18.23 -3.99
C THR A 293 5.42 17.80 -5.33
N HIS A 294 5.14 16.51 -5.55
CA HIS A 294 4.46 16.02 -6.77
C HIS A 294 2.93 16.17 -6.74
N ARG A 295 2.35 16.79 -5.70
CA ARG A 295 0.90 16.93 -5.52
C ARG A 295 0.34 18.32 -5.80
N THR A 296 1.18 19.27 -6.20
CA THR A 296 0.77 20.60 -6.67
C THR A 296 0.83 20.64 -8.21
N PRO A 297 -0.31 20.57 -8.91
CA PRO A 297 -0.35 20.92 -10.32
C PRO A 297 -0.11 22.43 -10.46
N ASP A 298 0.91 22.80 -11.22
CA ASP A 298 1.15 24.16 -11.66
C ASP A 298 -0.07 24.62 -12.48
N THR A 299 -0.93 25.45 -11.88
CA THR A 299 -2.15 25.94 -12.54
C THR A 299 -1.83 27.31 -13.11
N THR A 300 -1.19 27.35 -14.27
CA THR A 300 -1.18 28.55 -15.10
C THR A 300 -2.30 28.41 -16.13
N PRO A 301 -3.38 29.21 -16.08
CA PRO A 301 -4.43 29.14 -17.08
C PRO A 301 -3.94 29.79 -18.37
N SER A 302 -3.68 28.97 -19.39
CA SER A 302 -3.54 29.42 -20.78
C SER A 302 -4.89 29.94 -21.27
N ARG A 303 -4.98 31.24 -21.55
CA ARG A 303 -6.15 31.84 -22.21
C ARG A 303 -6.22 31.35 -23.67
N PRO A 304 -7.41 30.98 -24.18
CA PRO A 304 -7.62 30.88 -25.61
C PRO A 304 -7.87 32.28 -26.21
N ASP A 305 -7.01 32.70 -27.15
CA ASP A 305 -7.35 33.70 -28.17
C ASP A 305 -8.27 32.99 -29.19
N THR A 306 -9.48 33.42 -29.48
CA THR A 306 -9.90 34.51 -30.38
C THR A 306 -11.46 34.53 -30.33
N PRO A 307 -12.21 35.59 -30.72
CA PRO A 307 -12.33 36.01 -32.12
C PRO A 307 -12.55 37.52 -32.35
N GLY A 308 -12.27 38.01 -33.56
CA GLY A 308 -12.84 39.26 -34.05
C GLY A 308 -12.00 39.98 -35.10
N THR A 309 -12.43 39.87 -36.36
CA THR A 309 -12.11 40.87 -37.39
C THR A 309 -13.46 41.32 -37.97
N PRO A 310 -13.82 42.61 -37.89
CA PRO A 310 -14.82 43.19 -38.77
C PRO A 310 -14.16 43.78 -40.02
N ASP A 311 -14.95 43.82 -41.09
CA ASP A 311 -14.74 44.35 -42.45
C ASP A 311 -13.86 43.53 -43.42
#